data_AF-A0A258V743-F1
#
_entry.id   AF-A0A258V743-F1
#
_cell.length_a   1.000
_cell.length_b   1.000
_cell.length_c   1.000
_cell.angle_alpha   90.00
_cell.angle_beta   90.00
_cell.angle_gamma   90.00
#
_symmetry.space_group_name_H-M   'P 1'
#
loop_
_entity.id
_entity.type
_entity.pdbx_description
1 polymer ?
#
loop_
_entity_poly.entity_id
_entity_poly.type
_entity_poly.pdbx_seq_one_letter_code
_entity_poly.pdbx_strand_id
1 'polypeptide(L)'
;MTPSQAWTVLKIAKTPDVAAIRRAYAERLKAMDIDRDVDGYARLREARDAALRWARMQAKPEAEEEFDPFAGITPLDEEGPGAEADAHPEAAPEPEASSWLYAAPAASGEADPSLTTRLSGAAPKLDVTTGFSAAQAPAQQAIAVARDPFTRPVLLGLEATSDAVMPAWAHEQALYRLLLTDLPEQDDGQDDLPPLQGWEEAMALGHLKAVLRHAETASVTAFDEIDNWLARILADAWPRSAPLLEPAAAVFGWESERGQVSERPAVAFLNARLRGLRFREKVQDPQHPLHKAWAELTKPAQQGSRKGWFVKRADVVQLLDGVRKNFPELEHHFDPWRVALWDKPEGDDVGTGWFSKGRLWLFGAIILIQILRFAFADRAPDTSAPPPPVTLSAAEIAQDGKIIGDAIAAIFGPEITLEGLKSLQPDLAALFSANRTIARSDGSDEAAYRAKVHDLVRERMYMTALVEKGPLLADVQRLRADLYRAARKAGAAQCMAFIRTRRLDRQVVVPDAVLSAERKLAVRMLDAHQLGPPQRIAPGNAKVPGELVEKVITLTGIPDERVRKAMNGKGSDADQCAVTIALIDATLGWKGKEREGILSVL
;
A
#
# COMPACT_ATOMS: atom_id res chain seq x y z
N MET A 1 27.11 13.22 -31.69
CA MET A 1 28.53 13.01 -31.34
C MET A 1 28.66 12.01 -30.21
N THR A 2 29.39 10.89 -30.39
CA THR A 2 29.63 9.91 -29.31
C THR A 2 30.79 10.34 -28.38
N PRO A 3 30.90 9.80 -27.15
CA PRO A 3 31.99 10.18 -26.24
C PRO A 3 33.39 9.93 -26.83
N SER A 4 33.61 8.83 -27.56
CA SER A 4 34.89 8.53 -28.21
C SER A 4 35.25 9.52 -29.33
N GLN A 5 34.25 9.98 -30.09
CA GLN A 5 34.43 11.03 -31.09
C GLN A 5 34.72 12.40 -30.43
N ALA A 6 34.08 12.70 -29.30
CA ALA A 6 34.29 13.95 -28.56
C ALA A 6 35.76 14.13 -28.12
N TRP A 7 36.39 13.09 -27.58
CA TRP A 7 37.81 13.13 -27.18
C TRP A 7 38.75 13.35 -28.37
N THR A 8 38.41 12.78 -29.53
CA THR A 8 39.16 12.95 -30.79
C THR A 8 39.06 14.39 -31.30
N VAL A 9 37.86 14.98 -31.26
CA VAL A 9 37.62 16.38 -31.67
C VAL A 9 38.30 17.38 -30.72
N LEU A 10 38.31 17.09 -29.41
CA LEU A 10 39.02 17.91 -28.41
C LEU A 10 40.54 17.66 -28.38
N LYS A 11 41.03 16.57 -29.00
CA LYS A 11 42.42 16.07 -28.94
C LYS A 11 42.98 16.00 -27.51
N ILE A 12 42.20 15.44 -26.60
CA ILE A 12 42.66 15.11 -25.24
C ILE A 12 42.36 13.65 -24.93
N ALA A 13 43.12 13.06 -24.02
CA ALA A 13 42.77 11.77 -23.45
C ALA A 13 41.47 11.88 -22.64
N LYS A 14 40.71 10.79 -22.60
CA LYS A 14 39.47 10.66 -21.82
C LYS A 14 39.76 10.94 -20.33
N THR A 15 39.13 11.97 -19.76
CA THR A 15 39.39 12.45 -18.39
C THR A 15 38.11 12.96 -17.69
N PRO A 16 37.94 12.72 -16.37
CA PRO A 16 36.85 13.30 -15.60
C PRO A 16 37.10 14.76 -15.15
N ASP A 17 38.29 15.33 -15.43
CA ASP A 17 38.63 16.70 -15.06
C ASP A 17 37.91 17.74 -15.94
N VAL A 18 36.89 18.39 -15.37
CA VAL A 18 36.12 19.47 -16.01
C VAL A 18 37.00 20.64 -16.45
N ALA A 19 38.05 20.97 -15.68
CA ALA A 19 38.94 22.08 -16.01
C ALA A 19 39.84 21.72 -17.22
N ALA A 20 40.28 20.47 -17.34
CA ALA A 20 41.00 19.99 -18.53
C ALA A 20 40.12 20.05 -19.79
N ILE A 21 38.85 19.65 -19.71
CA ILE A 21 37.90 19.68 -20.83
C ILE A 21 37.65 21.13 -21.30
N ARG A 22 37.42 22.06 -20.36
CA ARG A 22 37.20 23.49 -20.69
C ARG A 22 38.43 24.13 -21.32
N ARG A 23 39.64 23.79 -20.84
CA ARG A 23 40.90 24.28 -21.43
C ARG A 23 41.09 23.79 -22.86
N ALA A 24 40.89 22.50 -23.12
CA ALA A 24 41.02 21.93 -24.47
C ALA A 24 40.03 22.54 -25.48
N TYR A 25 38.80 22.80 -25.04
CA TYR A 25 37.82 23.51 -25.85
C TYR A 25 38.26 24.95 -26.17
N ALA A 26 38.75 25.69 -25.17
CA ALA A 26 39.21 27.07 -25.36
C ALA A 26 40.42 27.16 -26.30
N GLU A 27 41.36 26.22 -26.23
CA GLU A 27 42.49 26.13 -27.15
C GLU A 27 42.04 25.83 -28.59
N ARG A 28 41.09 24.91 -28.77
CA ARG A 28 40.49 24.60 -30.08
C ARG A 28 39.73 25.78 -30.66
N LEU A 29 38.96 26.49 -29.83
CA LEU A 29 38.19 27.65 -30.25
C LEU A 29 39.11 28.79 -30.70
N LYS A 30 40.22 29.03 -29.99
CA LYS A 30 41.22 30.05 -30.37
C LYS A 30 41.96 29.73 -31.67
N ALA A 31 42.12 28.46 -32.00
CA ALA A 31 42.83 28.02 -33.21
C ALA A 31 41.94 27.96 -34.46
N MET A 32 40.64 28.21 -34.33
CA MET A 32 39.64 28.05 -35.39
C MET A 32 39.07 29.41 -35.78
N ASP A 33 38.91 29.62 -37.09
CA ASP A 33 38.22 30.78 -37.64
C ASP A 33 36.72 30.47 -37.74
N ILE A 34 35.95 31.03 -36.79
CA ILE A 34 34.53 30.71 -36.57
C ILE A 34 33.67 31.16 -37.75
N ASP A 35 34.03 32.28 -38.38
CA ASP A 35 33.27 32.86 -39.49
C ASP A 35 33.44 32.07 -40.79
N ARG A 36 34.53 31.30 -40.89
CA ARG A 36 34.86 30.47 -42.05
C ARG A 36 34.41 29.01 -41.92
N ASP A 37 34.31 28.47 -40.70
CA ASP A 37 33.92 27.08 -40.43
C ASP A 37 32.86 26.99 -39.31
N VAL A 38 31.65 27.43 -39.65
CA VAL A 38 30.47 27.39 -38.77
C VAL A 38 30.13 25.96 -38.35
N ASP A 39 30.24 24.99 -39.28
CA ASP A 39 29.98 23.58 -39.00
C ASP A 39 31.06 22.98 -38.07
N GLY A 40 32.31 23.41 -38.20
CA GLY A 40 33.41 23.07 -37.30
C GLY A 40 33.19 23.58 -35.89
N TYR A 41 32.66 24.80 -35.74
CA TYR A 41 32.26 25.34 -34.45
C TYR A 41 31.11 24.55 -33.80
N ALA A 42 30.08 24.17 -34.56
CA ALA A 42 29.00 23.33 -34.07
C ALA A 42 29.52 21.97 -33.56
N ARG A 43 30.38 21.30 -34.34
CA ARG A 43 31.03 20.03 -33.93
C ARG A 43 31.89 20.19 -32.68
N LEU A 44 32.64 21.28 -32.56
CA LEU A 44 33.50 21.53 -31.39
C LEU A 44 32.67 21.75 -30.12
N ARG A 45 31.54 22.45 -30.23
CA ARG A 45 30.61 22.66 -29.12
C ARG A 45 29.97 21.34 -28.68
N GLU A 46 29.48 20.53 -29.62
CA GLU A 46 28.95 19.20 -29.32
C GLU A 46 29.97 18.29 -28.64
N ALA A 47 31.24 18.34 -29.06
CA ALA A 47 32.31 17.56 -28.44
C ALA A 47 32.58 17.99 -26.99
N ARG A 48 32.60 19.30 -26.72
CA ARG A 48 32.72 19.82 -25.35
C ARG A 48 31.57 19.35 -24.47
N ASP A 49 30.35 19.50 -24.95
CA ASP A 49 29.17 19.19 -24.16
C ASP A 49 29.08 17.67 -23.90
N ALA A 50 29.45 16.83 -24.87
CA ALA A 50 29.58 15.38 -24.68
C ALA A 50 30.67 14.97 -23.68
N ALA A 51 31.83 15.63 -23.71
CA ALA A 51 32.92 15.37 -22.77
C ALA A 51 32.54 15.78 -21.33
N LEU A 52 31.88 16.93 -21.16
CA LEU A 52 31.41 17.40 -19.85
C LEU A 52 30.32 16.51 -19.27
N ARG A 53 29.40 15.98 -20.09
CA ARG A 53 28.41 14.98 -19.65
C ARG A 53 29.10 13.70 -19.17
N TRP A 54 30.06 13.18 -19.92
CA TRP A 54 30.82 12.01 -19.50
C TRP A 54 31.55 12.26 -18.16
N ALA A 55 32.15 13.44 -17.98
CA ALA A 55 32.80 13.81 -16.72
C ALA A 55 31.80 13.88 -15.55
N ARG A 56 30.58 14.40 -15.76
CA ARG A 56 29.52 14.44 -14.74
C ARG A 56 29.05 13.04 -14.33
N MET A 57 28.86 12.12 -15.29
CA MET A 57 28.48 10.72 -15.00
C MET A 57 29.57 9.96 -14.24
N GLN A 58 30.83 10.39 -14.35
CA GLN A 58 31.98 9.75 -13.70
C GLN A 58 32.36 10.42 -12.37
N ALA A 59 31.73 11.54 -12.03
CA ALA A 59 31.89 12.15 -10.71
C ALA A 59 31.32 11.15 -9.70
N LYS A 60 32.21 10.53 -8.93
CA LYS A 60 31.85 9.71 -7.78
C LYS A 60 30.97 10.59 -6.87
N PRO A 61 29.82 10.10 -6.36
CA PRO A 61 29.08 10.84 -5.34
C PRO A 61 30.08 11.14 -4.22
N GLU A 62 30.20 12.41 -3.84
CA GLU A 62 31.09 12.81 -2.75
C GLU A 62 30.75 11.97 -1.53
N ALA A 63 31.81 11.45 -0.89
CA ALA A 63 31.70 10.55 0.23
C ALA A 63 30.93 11.24 1.37
N GLU A 64 29.84 10.60 1.78
CA GLU A 64 29.21 10.67 3.11
C GLU A 64 29.56 11.93 3.91
N GLU A 65 29.02 13.08 3.50
CA GLU A 65 28.64 14.06 4.50
C GLU A 65 27.67 13.35 5.44
N GLU A 66 27.96 13.42 6.74
CA GLU A 66 27.11 12.88 7.80
C GLU A 66 25.68 13.31 7.51
N PHE A 67 24.87 12.35 7.04
CA PHE A 67 23.51 12.60 6.58
C PHE A 67 22.70 13.01 7.80
N ASP A 68 22.59 14.31 8.03
CA ASP A 68 21.59 14.89 8.90
C ASP A 68 20.29 14.99 8.07
N PRO A 69 19.30 14.11 8.29
CA PRO A 69 18.03 14.14 7.56
C PRO A 69 17.23 15.42 7.83
N PHE A 70 17.70 16.26 8.77
CA PHE A 70 17.03 17.44 9.30
C PHE A 70 17.88 18.72 9.26
N ALA A 71 19.03 18.72 8.58
CA ALA A 71 19.88 19.90 8.46
C ALA A 71 19.07 21.11 7.95
N GLY A 72 18.87 22.10 8.83
CA GLY A 72 18.07 23.32 8.55
C GLY A 72 17.00 23.66 9.60
N ILE A 73 16.84 22.90 10.68
CA ILE A 73 15.90 23.21 11.77
C ILE A 73 16.63 23.94 12.91
N THR A 74 16.60 25.27 12.92
CA THR A 74 16.78 26.03 14.17
C THR A 74 15.53 25.86 15.02
N PRO A 75 15.62 25.44 16.29
CA PRO A 75 14.49 25.44 17.22
C PRO A 75 13.98 26.88 17.37
N LEU A 76 12.73 27.13 16.99
CA LEU A 76 12.01 28.33 17.40
C LEU A 76 11.61 28.13 18.85
N ASP A 77 12.48 28.51 19.78
CA ASP A 77 12.14 28.80 21.18
C ASP A 77 13.30 29.58 21.82
N GLU A 78 13.41 30.88 21.50
CA GLU A 78 13.86 31.89 22.45
C GLU A 78 13.09 33.20 22.16
N GLU A 79 12.13 33.52 23.03
CA GLU A 79 11.50 34.85 23.09
C GLU A 79 12.53 35.89 23.54
N GLY A 80 12.63 36.99 22.78
CA GLY A 80 13.29 38.23 23.18
C GLY A 80 13.03 39.35 22.16
N PRO A 81 12.81 40.61 22.59
CA PRO A 81 11.69 41.41 22.09
C PRO A 81 12.04 42.44 21.01
N GLY A 82 11.04 42.75 20.18
CA GLY A 82 10.82 44.09 19.62
C GLY A 82 11.36 44.34 18.22
N ALA A 83 10.46 44.32 17.23
CA ALA A 83 10.43 45.30 16.14
C ALA A 83 9.06 45.27 15.48
N GLU A 84 8.29 46.33 15.72
CA GLU A 84 7.07 46.69 14.99
C GLU A 84 7.38 46.90 13.50
N ALA A 85 6.50 46.39 12.63
CA ALA A 85 6.35 46.89 11.27
C ALA A 85 4.93 46.56 10.76
N ASP A 86 4.04 47.51 11.02
CA ASP A 86 2.91 47.97 10.20
C ASP A 86 2.12 46.97 9.36
N ALA A 87 0.91 46.72 9.83
CA ALA A 87 -0.21 46.26 9.04
C ALA A 87 -0.81 47.42 8.22
N HIS A 88 -0.84 47.27 6.90
CA HIS A 88 -1.86 47.91 6.05
C HIS A 88 -2.61 46.84 5.23
N PRO A 89 -3.93 46.97 5.07
CA PRO A 89 -4.78 45.95 4.46
C PRO A 89 -4.76 46.10 2.93
N GLU A 90 -4.27 45.09 2.22
CA GLU A 90 -4.30 45.10 0.76
C GLU A 90 -5.57 44.40 0.25
N ALA A 91 -6.38 45.19 -0.43
CA ALA A 91 -7.62 44.81 -1.08
C ALA A 91 -7.36 43.88 -2.29
N ALA A 92 -8.31 42.99 -2.57
CA ALA A 92 -8.28 42.13 -3.75
C ALA A 92 -8.33 42.97 -5.05
N PRO A 93 -7.47 42.71 -6.05
CA PRO A 93 -7.62 43.29 -7.37
C PRO A 93 -8.57 42.44 -8.25
N GLU A 94 -9.49 43.15 -8.90
CA GLU A 94 -10.27 42.68 -10.06
C GLU A 94 -9.35 42.32 -11.25
N PRO A 95 -9.81 41.47 -12.20
CA PRO A 95 -8.93 40.86 -13.19
C PRO A 95 -8.55 41.85 -14.30
N GLU A 96 -7.35 42.41 -14.22
CA GLU A 96 -6.76 43.15 -15.34
C GLU A 96 -6.26 42.19 -16.42
N ALA A 97 -6.67 42.44 -17.65
CA ALA A 97 -6.27 41.71 -18.84
C ALA A 97 -4.74 41.77 -19.02
N SER A 98 -4.12 40.59 -19.08
CA SER A 98 -2.67 40.44 -19.23
C SER A 98 -2.16 41.10 -20.52
N SER A 99 -1.36 42.17 -20.39
CA SER A 99 -0.62 42.80 -21.48
C SER A 99 0.70 42.07 -21.79
N TRP A 100 0.65 40.75 -21.89
CA TRP A 100 1.84 39.92 -22.15
C TRP A 100 1.99 39.66 -23.65
N LEU A 101 3.19 39.87 -24.19
CA LEU A 101 3.52 39.71 -25.62
C LEU A 101 3.40 38.26 -26.16
N TYR A 102 3.07 37.30 -25.30
CA TYR A 102 2.82 35.89 -25.64
C TYR A 102 1.48 35.36 -25.10
N ALA A 103 0.58 36.23 -24.65
CA ALA A 103 -0.77 35.80 -24.31
C ALA A 103 -1.51 35.39 -25.59
N ALA A 104 -2.14 34.21 -25.57
CA ALA A 104 -2.99 33.77 -26.67
C ALA A 104 -4.15 34.78 -26.84
N PRO A 105 -4.51 35.17 -28.09
CA PRO A 105 -5.59 36.12 -28.30
C PRO A 105 -6.90 35.52 -27.77
N ALA A 106 -7.69 36.34 -27.06
CA ALA A 106 -9.04 35.97 -26.67
C ALA A 106 -9.87 35.73 -27.94
N ALA A 107 -10.28 34.47 -28.15
CA ALA A 107 -11.08 34.08 -29.29
C ALA A 107 -12.50 34.64 -29.14
N SER A 108 -12.75 35.82 -29.69
CA SER A 108 -14.09 36.30 -29.99
C SER A 108 -14.37 36.04 -31.47
N GLY A 109 -14.95 34.88 -31.78
CA GLY A 109 -15.39 34.53 -33.13
C GLY A 109 -16.62 33.64 -33.08
N GLU A 110 -17.67 34.03 -33.79
CA GLU A 110 -18.91 33.25 -33.95
C GLU A 110 -18.60 31.87 -34.54
N ALA A 111 -19.16 30.83 -33.91
CA ALA A 111 -18.96 29.45 -34.30
C ALA A 111 -19.52 29.21 -35.71
N ASP A 112 -18.63 28.85 -36.64
CA ASP A 112 -18.99 28.37 -37.97
C ASP A 112 -19.68 27.00 -37.83
N PRO A 113 -20.98 26.86 -38.18
CA PRO A 113 -21.72 25.62 -38.02
C PRO A 113 -21.28 24.49 -38.97
N SER A 114 -20.31 24.74 -39.87
CA SER A 114 -19.75 23.71 -40.75
C SER A 114 -18.80 22.73 -40.06
N LEU A 115 -18.29 23.06 -38.87
CA LEU A 115 -17.39 22.18 -38.09
C LEU A 115 -18.13 21.16 -37.20
N THR A 116 -19.46 21.17 -37.18
CA THR A 116 -20.29 20.17 -36.50
C THR A 116 -21.08 19.34 -37.51
N THR A 117 -20.41 18.71 -38.47
CA THR A 117 -21.08 17.72 -39.34
C THR A 117 -20.83 16.32 -38.80
N ARG A 118 -21.87 15.67 -38.25
CA ARG A 118 -21.86 14.24 -37.92
C ARG A 118 -21.47 13.45 -39.18
N LEU A 119 -20.46 12.60 -39.07
CA LEU A 119 -20.05 11.65 -40.11
C LEU A 119 -21.16 10.62 -40.36
N SER A 120 -22.09 10.98 -41.24
CA SER A 120 -23.10 10.09 -41.83
C SER A 120 -22.79 9.93 -43.32
N GLY A 121 -21.75 9.16 -43.65
CA GLY A 121 -21.37 8.92 -45.05
C GLY A 121 -20.24 7.90 -45.14
N ALA A 122 -20.46 6.83 -45.91
CA ALA A 122 -19.49 5.76 -46.11
C ALA A 122 -18.14 6.29 -46.61
N ALA A 123 -17.05 5.88 -45.96
CA ALA A 123 -15.71 6.31 -46.30
C ALA A 123 -15.32 5.88 -47.74
N PRO A 124 -14.65 6.74 -48.53
CA PRO A 124 -14.10 6.35 -49.81
C PRO A 124 -12.95 5.36 -49.61
N LYS A 125 -13.00 4.21 -50.32
CA LYS A 125 -11.91 3.24 -50.37
C LYS A 125 -10.70 3.87 -51.03
N LEU A 126 -9.61 4.03 -50.28
CA LEU A 126 -8.28 4.26 -50.81
C LEU A 126 -7.76 2.97 -51.46
N ASP A 127 -7.58 3.01 -52.78
CA ASP A 127 -6.88 1.95 -53.53
C ASP A 127 -5.39 2.02 -53.20
N VAL A 128 -4.94 1.09 -52.34
CA VAL A 128 -3.51 0.85 -52.13
C VAL A 128 -3.08 -0.21 -53.14
N THR A 129 -2.33 0.21 -54.15
CA THR A 129 -1.69 -0.70 -55.10
C THR A 129 -0.65 -1.55 -54.35
N THR A 130 -0.93 -2.85 -54.24
CA THR A 130 -0.04 -3.82 -53.59
C THR A 130 1.13 -4.16 -54.51
N GLY A 131 2.26 -3.48 -54.33
CA GLY A 131 3.56 -3.83 -54.92
C GLY A 131 4.26 -5.00 -54.22
N PHE A 132 3.54 -6.06 -53.85
CA PHE A 132 4.13 -7.30 -53.35
C PHE A 132 3.57 -8.48 -54.13
N SER A 133 4.43 -9.12 -54.92
CA SER A 133 4.12 -10.41 -55.54
C SER A 133 4.18 -11.48 -54.45
N ALA A 134 3.07 -12.17 -54.20
CA ALA A 134 3.04 -13.29 -53.28
C ALA A 134 3.97 -14.40 -53.78
N ALA A 135 4.89 -14.86 -52.93
CA ALA A 135 5.66 -16.06 -53.20
C ALA A 135 4.68 -17.25 -53.26
N GLN A 136 4.60 -17.89 -54.44
CA GLN A 136 3.81 -19.10 -54.62
C GLN A 136 4.54 -20.28 -53.95
N ALA A 137 4.13 -20.64 -52.74
CA ALA A 137 4.46 -21.93 -52.13
C ALA A 137 3.33 -22.95 -52.43
N PRO A 138 3.64 -24.25 -52.61
CA PRO A 138 2.65 -25.26 -52.95
C PRO A 138 1.66 -25.53 -51.80
N ALA A 139 0.42 -25.81 -52.17
CA ALA A 139 -0.79 -25.84 -51.33
C ALA A 139 -0.89 -27.00 -50.33
N GLN A 140 0.17 -27.30 -49.58
CA GLN A 140 0.16 -28.29 -48.48
C GLN A 140 0.44 -27.71 -47.10
N GLN A 141 0.52 -26.39 -46.96
CA GLN A 141 0.55 -25.70 -45.67
C GLN A 141 -0.67 -24.78 -45.53
N ALA A 142 -1.84 -25.38 -45.36
CA ALA A 142 -3.03 -24.63 -44.97
C ALA A 142 -2.86 -24.19 -43.50
N ILE A 143 -2.83 -22.87 -43.30
CA ILE A 143 -2.84 -22.22 -41.99
C ILE A 143 -4.16 -22.58 -41.32
N ALA A 144 -4.11 -23.42 -40.27
CA ALA A 144 -5.25 -23.67 -39.42
C ALA A 144 -5.45 -22.45 -38.49
N VAL A 145 -6.41 -21.60 -38.83
CA VAL A 145 -6.86 -20.53 -37.92
C VAL A 145 -7.82 -21.16 -36.91
N ALA A 146 -7.34 -21.42 -35.69
CA ALA A 146 -8.21 -21.77 -34.58
C ALA A 146 -9.00 -20.53 -34.14
N ARG A 147 -10.31 -20.68 -33.91
CA ARG A 147 -11.23 -19.63 -33.41
C ARG A 147 -11.05 -19.42 -31.90
N ASP A 148 -9.88 -18.96 -31.48
CA ASP A 148 -9.69 -18.46 -30.11
C ASP A 148 -9.11 -17.03 -30.19
N PRO A 149 -9.88 -15.99 -29.80
CA PRO A 149 -9.48 -14.59 -29.91
C PRO A 149 -8.32 -14.19 -28.98
N PHE A 150 -7.86 -15.08 -28.09
CA PHE A 150 -6.73 -14.81 -27.20
C PHE A 150 -5.43 -15.51 -27.60
N THR A 151 -5.42 -16.25 -28.72
CA THR A 151 -4.17 -16.83 -29.22
C THR A 151 -3.43 -15.78 -30.06
N ARG A 152 -2.30 -15.27 -29.54
CA ARG A 152 -1.40 -14.42 -30.33
C ARG A 152 -1.06 -15.13 -31.64
N PRO A 153 -1.22 -14.51 -32.81
CA PRO A 153 -0.79 -15.12 -34.05
C PRO A 153 0.74 -15.28 -33.98
N VAL A 154 1.19 -16.51 -33.81
CA VAL A 154 2.59 -16.87 -33.98
C VAL A 154 2.84 -16.76 -35.49
N LEU A 155 3.56 -15.73 -35.91
CA LEU A 155 4.12 -15.65 -37.25
C LEU A 155 5.18 -16.75 -37.39
N LEU A 156 4.73 -17.95 -37.76
CA LEU A 156 5.59 -19.07 -38.14
C LEU A 156 6.39 -18.65 -39.38
N GLY A 157 7.67 -18.34 -39.18
CA GLY A 157 8.60 -17.88 -40.22
C GLY A 157 9.61 -16.83 -39.75
N LEU A 158 9.40 -16.22 -38.58
CA LEU A 158 10.44 -15.51 -37.84
C LEU A 158 10.69 -16.28 -36.56
N GLU A 159 11.52 -17.32 -36.64
CA GLU A 159 12.19 -17.79 -35.44
C GLU A 159 12.84 -16.57 -34.79
N ALA A 160 12.58 -16.35 -33.49
CA ALA A 160 13.31 -15.39 -32.70
C ALA A 160 14.77 -15.86 -32.71
N THR A 161 15.56 -15.36 -33.67
CA THR A 161 17.01 -15.51 -33.64
C THR A 161 17.44 -14.99 -32.28
N SER A 162 18.11 -15.81 -31.48
CA SER A 162 18.65 -15.46 -30.17
C SER A 162 19.64 -14.27 -30.21
N ASP A 163 19.97 -13.79 -31.42
CA ASP A 163 20.83 -12.64 -31.73
C ASP A 163 20.09 -11.41 -32.28
N ALA A 164 18.75 -11.40 -32.35
CA ALA A 164 18.01 -10.19 -32.71
C ALA A 164 18.07 -9.17 -31.56
N VAL A 165 19.09 -8.31 -31.58
CA VAL A 165 19.13 -7.10 -30.74
C VAL A 165 17.91 -6.27 -31.11
N MET A 166 16.91 -6.26 -30.23
CA MET A 166 15.72 -5.43 -30.38
C MET A 166 16.14 -3.96 -30.56
N PRO A 167 15.51 -3.21 -31.47
CA PRO A 167 15.82 -1.80 -31.65
C PRO A 167 15.41 -1.01 -30.39
N ALA A 168 16.10 0.10 -30.10
CA ALA A 168 15.91 0.88 -28.88
C ALA A 168 14.44 1.28 -28.62
N TRP A 169 13.73 1.75 -29.66
CA TRP A 169 12.32 2.11 -29.59
C TRP A 169 11.41 0.95 -29.13
N ALA A 170 11.78 -0.30 -29.42
CA ALA A 170 10.99 -1.46 -29.01
C ALA A 170 11.15 -1.74 -27.51
N HIS A 171 12.31 -1.43 -26.93
CA HIS A 171 12.51 -1.46 -25.49
C HIS A 171 11.74 -0.34 -24.78
N GLU A 172 11.71 0.86 -25.36
CA GLU A 172 10.91 1.98 -24.86
C GLU A 172 9.42 1.63 -24.82
N GLN A 173 8.89 1.06 -25.91
CA GLN A 173 7.48 0.68 -25.99
C GLN A 173 7.13 -0.52 -25.10
N ALA A 174 8.05 -1.48 -24.92
CA ALA A 174 7.87 -2.57 -23.97
C ALA A 174 7.81 -2.04 -22.53
N LEU A 175 8.70 -1.10 -22.18
CA LEU A 175 8.71 -0.46 -20.87
C LEU A 175 7.41 0.33 -20.62
N TYR A 176 6.95 1.11 -21.61
CA TYR A 176 5.68 1.82 -21.55
C TYR A 176 4.52 0.87 -21.24
N ARG A 177 4.40 -0.26 -21.96
CA ARG A 177 3.30 -1.23 -21.75
C ARG A 177 3.34 -1.94 -20.39
N LEU A 178 4.54 -2.23 -19.89
CA LEU A 178 4.69 -2.84 -18.57
C LEU A 178 4.27 -1.89 -17.44
N LEU A 179 4.55 -0.60 -17.62
CA LEU A 179 4.31 0.44 -16.61
C LEU A 179 2.91 1.06 -16.68
N LEU A 180 2.41 1.32 -17.88
CA LEU A 180 1.12 1.98 -18.13
C LEU A 180 0.19 0.96 -18.80
N THR A 181 -0.23 -0.04 -18.02
CA THR A 181 -1.05 -1.15 -18.51
C THR A 181 -2.42 -0.64 -18.98
N ASP A 182 -2.75 -0.85 -20.27
CA ASP A 182 -4.09 -0.57 -20.81
C ASP A 182 -5.08 -1.61 -20.27
N LEU A 183 -5.47 -1.52 -18.99
CA LEU A 183 -6.51 -2.37 -18.44
C LEU A 183 -7.88 -1.87 -18.94
N PRO A 184 -8.78 -2.75 -19.41
CA PRO A 184 -10.14 -2.36 -19.74
C PRO A 184 -10.82 -1.81 -18.47
N GLU A 185 -11.58 -0.72 -18.62
CA GLU A 185 -12.41 -0.08 -17.60
C GLU A 185 -13.26 -1.13 -16.85
N GLN A 186 -12.70 -1.69 -15.79
CA GLN A 186 -13.43 -2.50 -14.83
C GLN A 186 -13.03 -2.05 -13.43
N ASP A 187 -14.06 -1.54 -12.78
CA ASP A 187 -14.21 -1.24 -11.37
C ASP A 187 -13.72 0.12 -10.87
N ASP A 188 -14.60 0.72 -10.09
CA ASP A 188 -14.74 2.12 -9.74
C ASP A 188 -13.76 2.54 -8.62
N GLY A 189 -12.63 1.84 -8.53
CA GLY A 189 -11.57 2.07 -7.58
C GLY A 189 -10.30 2.42 -8.34
N GLN A 190 -9.87 3.67 -8.23
CA GLN A 190 -8.56 4.13 -8.67
C GLN A 190 -7.48 3.51 -7.77
N ASP A 191 -7.29 2.20 -7.86
CA ASP A 191 -6.24 1.49 -7.13
C ASP A 191 -4.96 1.59 -7.97
N ASP A 192 -4.09 2.51 -7.58
CA ASP A 192 -2.71 2.62 -8.06
C ASP A 192 -2.05 1.24 -8.05
N LEU A 193 -1.71 0.71 -9.23
CA LEU A 193 -1.07 -0.60 -9.36
C LEU A 193 0.22 -0.64 -8.50
N PRO A 194 0.46 -1.72 -7.74
CA PRO A 194 1.62 -1.81 -6.85
C PRO A 194 2.95 -1.73 -7.63
N PRO A 195 4.06 -1.40 -6.94
CA PRO A 195 5.42 -1.52 -7.49
C PRO A 195 5.62 -2.83 -8.25
N LEU A 196 6.31 -2.78 -9.38
CA LEU A 196 6.70 -3.98 -10.12
C LEU A 196 7.45 -4.95 -9.19
N GLN A 197 7.12 -6.24 -9.28
CA GLN A 197 7.75 -7.29 -8.47
C GLN A 197 8.03 -8.55 -9.30
N GLY A 198 9.02 -9.32 -8.88
CA GLY A 198 9.28 -10.66 -9.43
C GLY A 198 9.68 -10.63 -10.90
N TRP A 199 8.93 -11.35 -11.74
CA TRP A 199 9.29 -11.50 -13.16
C TRP A 199 9.04 -10.21 -13.97
N GLU A 200 8.02 -9.42 -13.62
CA GLU A 200 7.72 -8.15 -14.31
C GLU A 200 8.81 -7.11 -14.05
N GLU A 201 9.28 -7.03 -12.79
CA GLU A 201 10.39 -6.17 -12.39
C GLU A 201 11.67 -6.54 -13.15
N ALA A 202 12.03 -7.83 -13.18
CA ALA A 202 13.22 -8.31 -13.89
C ALA A 202 13.16 -7.98 -15.39
N MET A 203 11.99 -8.11 -16.01
CA MET A 203 11.76 -7.76 -17.42
C MET A 203 11.89 -6.25 -17.65
N ALA A 204 11.26 -5.44 -16.80
CA ALA A 204 11.31 -3.99 -16.89
C ALA A 204 12.72 -3.44 -16.67
N LEU A 205 13.48 -3.97 -15.71
CA LEU A 205 14.89 -3.64 -15.50
C LEU A 205 15.75 -4.01 -16.72
N GLY A 206 15.47 -5.14 -17.36
CA GLY A 206 16.13 -5.55 -18.60
C GLY A 206 15.92 -4.55 -19.75
N HIS A 207 14.66 -4.11 -19.94
CA HIS A 207 14.33 -3.09 -20.94
C HIS A 207 14.90 -1.72 -20.59
N LEU A 208 14.79 -1.29 -19.33
CA LEU A 208 15.39 -0.05 -18.84
C LEU A 208 16.89 -0.04 -19.13
N LYS A 209 17.61 -1.11 -18.81
CA LYS A 209 19.06 -1.22 -19.07
C LYS A 209 19.39 -1.01 -20.54
N ALA A 210 18.57 -1.54 -21.46
CA ALA A 210 18.76 -1.34 -22.89
C ALA A 210 18.50 0.13 -23.31
N VAL A 211 17.45 0.76 -22.77
CA VAL A 211 17.14 2.19 -22.99
C VAL A 211 18.26 3.09 -22.48
N LEU A 212 18.74 2.87 -21.25
CA LEU A 212 19.82 3.66 -20.65
C LEU A 212 21.11 3.54 -21.48
N ARG A 213 21.44 2.32 -21.92
CA ARG A 213 22.60 2.09 -22.80
C ARG A 213 22.46 2.79 -24.15
N HIS A 214 21.24 2.84 -24.70
CA HIS A 214 20.98 3.60 -25.92
C HIS A 214 21.23 5.09 -25.68
N ALA A 215 20.67 5.65 -24.60
CA ALA A 215 20.83 7.05 -24.23
C ALA A 215 22.31 7.46 -24.14
N GLU A 216 23.15 6.67 -23.46
CA GLU A 216 24.59 6.94 -23.33
C GLU A 216 25.33 7.09 -24.67
N THR A 217 24.82 6.46 -25.73
CA THR A 217 25.41 6.48 -27.08
C THR A 217 24.72 7.44 -28.05
N ALA A 218 23.60 8.03 -27.64
CA ALA A 218 22.75 8.88 -28.47
C ALA A 218 23.34 10.29 -28.70
N SER A 219 22.71 11.06 -29.59
CA SER A 219 23.00 12.50 -29.72
C SER A 219 22.53 13.26 -28.48
N VAL A 220 22.93 14.53 -28.34
CA VAL A 220 22.52 15.37 -27.19
C VAL A 220 21.00 15.52 -27.16
N THR A 221 20.40 15.85 -28.29
CA THR A 221 18.95 16.03 -28.41
C THR A 221 18.20 14.74 -28.10
N ALA A 222 18.65 13.60 -28.63
CA ALA A 222 18.02 12.31 -28.36
C ALA A 222 18.19 11.88 -26.89
N PHE A 223 19.32 12.19 -26.26
CA PHE A 223 19.51 11.96 -24.82
C PHE A 223 18.50 12.76 -24.00
N ASP A 224 18.32 14.05 -24.31
CA ASP A 224 17.37 14.92 -23.61
C ASP A 224 15.91 14.48 -23.85
N GLU A 225 15.59 13.98 -25.05
CA GLU A 225 14.28 13.40 -25.36
C GLU A 225 14.02 12.15 -24.52
N ILE A 226 14.97 11.22 -24.45
CA ILE A 226 14.86 9.98 -23.65
C ILE A 226 14.78 10.31 -22.15
N ASP A 227 15.60 11.26 -21.67
CA ASP A 227 15.57 11.75 -20.29
C ASP A 227 14.16 12.25 -19.92
N ASN A 228 13.64 13.21 -20.68
CA ASN A 228 12.32 13.81 -20.43
C ASN A 228 11.18 12.79 -20.54
N TRP A 229 11.24 11.91 -21.54
CA TRP A 229 10.26 10.85 -21.75
C TRP A 229 10.26 9.86 -20.58
N LEU A 230 11.43 9.39 -20.14
CA LEU A 230 11.55 8.42 -19.07
C LEU A 230 11.15 9.02 -17.73
N ALA A 231 11.57 10.26 -17.42
CA ALA A 231 11.16 10.95 -16.20
C ALA A 231 9.63 11.06 -16.10
N ARG A 232 8.96 11.39 -17.23
CA ARG A 232 7.50 11.49 -17.26
C ARG A 232 6.83 10.14 -17.06
N ILE A 233 7.23 9.10 -17.78
CA ILE A 233 6.61 7.77 -17.64
C ILE A 233 6.82 7.19 -16.25
N LEU A 234 8.00 7.35 -15.65
CA LEU A 234 8.23 6.85 -14.30
C LEU A 234 7.40 7.63 -13.28
N ALA A 235 7.17 8.93 -13.48
CA ALA A 235 6.28 9.71 -12.62
C ALA A 235 4.81 9.30 -12.78
N ASP A 236 4.34 9.14 -14.02
CA ASP A 236 2.95 8.78 -14.34
C ASP A 236 2.60 7.35 -13.89
N ALA A 237 3.56 6.43 -13.98
CA ALA A 237 3.40 5.04 -13.54
C ALA A 237 3.80 4.82 -12.08
N TRP A 238 3.91 5.87 -11.26
CA TRP A 238 4.17 5.71 -9.83
C TRP A 238 2.92 5.13 -9.13
N PRO A 239 3.04 4.13 -8.22
CA PRO A 239 4.24 3.54 -7.62
C PRO A 239 4.80 2.33 -8.37
N ARG A 240 4.15 1.88 -9.45
CA ARG A 240 4.57 0.73 -10.27
C ARG A 240 6.02 0.84 -10.75
N SER A 241 6.45 2.03 -11.12
CA SER A 241 7.80 2.35 -11.59
C SER A 241 8.92 2.35 -10.53
N ALA A 242 8.59 2.17 -9.24
CA ALA A 242 9.56 2.37 -8.14
C ALA A 242 10.91 1.62 -8.28
N PRO A 243 10.96 0.34 -8.68
CA PRO A 243 12.25 -0.38 -8.82
C PRO A 243 13.17 0.17 -9.91
N LEU A 244 12.63 0.97 -10.84
CA LEU A 244 13.37 1.50 -11.99
C LEU A 244 14.00 2.87 -11.70
N LEU A 245 13.58 3.53 -10.62
CA LEU A 245 13.90 4.92 -10.35
C LEU A 245 15.40 5.15 -10.09
N GLU A 246 16.00 4.37 -9.19
CA GLU A 246 17.41 4.58 -8.84
C GLU A 246 18.38 4.36 -10.02
N PRO A 247 18.27 3.29 -10.82
CA PRO A 247 19.10 3.13 -12.01
C PRO A 247 18.92 4.25 -13.04
N ALA A 248 17.69 4.75 -13.23
CA ALA A 248 17.42 5.85 -14.16
C ALA A 248 18.01 7.18 -13.65
N ALA A 249 17.75 7.52 -12.39
CA ALA A 249 18.23 8.74 -11.75
C ALA A 249 19.76 8.84 -11.77
N ALA A 250 20.46 7.71 -11.60
CA ALA A 250 21.91 7.64 -11.63
C ALA A 250 22.50 8.00 -13.02
N VAL A 251 21.86 7.59 -14.12
CA VAL A 251 22.35 7.86 -15.48
C VAL A 251 22.08 9.30 -15.90
N PHE A 252 20.88 9.80 -15.62
CA PHE A 252 20.48 11.15 -16.02
C PHE A 252 20.93 12.25 -15.03
N GLY A 253 21.40 11.87 -13.85
CA GLY A 253 21.87 12.81 -12.84
C GLY A 253 20.74 13.63 -12.21
N TRP A 254 19.52 13.09 -12.16
CA TRP A 254 18.31 13.76 -11.66
C TRP A 254 18.47 14.32 -10.25
N GLU A 255 19.24 13.66 -9.39
CA GLU A 255 19.48 14.14 -8.02
C GLU A 255 20.22 15.47 -7.98
N SER A 256 21.02 15.78 -9.00
CA SER A 256 21.76 17.03 -9.08
C SER A 256 20.86 18.24 -9.39
N GLU A 257 19.67 18.01 -9.99
CA GLU A 257 18.68 19.06 -10.28
C GLU A 257 17.94 19.55 -9.03
N ARG A 258 18.08 18.85 -7.90
CA ARG A 258 17.32 19.12 -6.69
C ARG A 258 17.50 20.54 -6.17
N GLY A 259 16.38 21.21 -5.93
CA GLY A 259 16.38 22.56 -5.35
C GLY A 259 16.93 23.63 -6.30
N GLN A 260 17.23 23.26 -7.55
CA GLN A 260 17.50 24.25 -8.59
C GLN A 260 16.18 24.88 -9.04
N VAL A 261 16.21 26.16 -9.39
CA VAL A 261 15.04 26.87 -9.92
C VAL A 261 14.52 26.23 -11.22
N SER A 262 15.38 25.53 -11.96
CA SER A 262 15.06 24.82 -13.19
C SER A 262 14.70 23.34 -12.98
N GLU A 263 14.46 22.89 -11.74
CA GLU A 263 14.10 21.49 -11.48
C GLU A 263 12.81 21.12 -12.21
N ARG A 264 12.87 20.08 -13.05
CA ARG A 264 11.71 19.64 -13.85
C ARG A 264 10.66 19.01 -12.92
N PRO A 265 9.35 19.27 -13.11
CA PRO A 265 8.30 18.78 -12.20
C PRO A 265 8.29 17.25 -12.01
N ALA A 266 8.47 16.48 -13.09
CA ALA A 266 8.55 15.01 -13.00
C ALA A 266 9.78 14.55 -12.21
N VAL A 267 10.92 15.21 -12.42
CA VAL A 267 12.17 14.92 -11.70
C VAL A 267 12.07 15.31 -10.22
N ALA A 268 11.46 16.46 -9.90
CA ALA A 268 11.20 16.88 -8.52
C ALA A 268 10.31 15.86 -7.78
N PHE A 269 9.24 15.41 -8.45
CA PHE A 269 8.36 14.37 -7.94
C PHE A 269 9.15 13.10 -7.63
N LEU A 270 9.91 12.59 -8.61
CA LEU A 270 10.70 11.36 -8.47
C LEU A 270 11.83 11.49 -7.43
N ASN A 271 12.54 12.62 -7.37
CA ASN A 271 13.58 12.90 -6.39
C ASN A 271 13.05 12.86 -4.95
N ALA A 272 11.84 13.35 -4.71
CA ALA A 272 11.20 13.24 -3.40
C ALA A 272 11.01 11.77 -2.99
N ARG A 273 10.54 10.92 -3.91
CA ARG A 273 10.29 9.51 -3.65
C ARG A 273 11.58 8.70 -3.51
N LEU A 274 12.60 8.99 -4.30
CA LEU A 274 13.92 8.36 -4.18
C LEU A 274 14.52 8.59 -2.78
N ARG A 275 14.37 9.81 -2.25
CA ARG A 275 14.78 10.11 -0.87
C ARG A 275 13.97 9.30 0.15
N GLY A 276 12.65 9.22 -0.03
CA GLY A 276 11.78 8.41 0.84
C GLY A 276 12.18 6.93 0.85
N LEU A 277 12.47 6.34 -0.32
CA LEU A 277 12.92 4.96 -0.44
C LEU A 277 14.26 4.71 0.30
N ARG A 278 15.26 5.56 0.07
CA ARG A 278 16.57 5.43 0.74
C ARG A 278 16.49 5.71 2.24
N PHE A 279 15.67 6.66 2.67
CA PHE A 279 15.41 6.90 4.08
C PHE A 279 14.80 5.65 4.74
N ARG A 280 13.82 5.04 4.07
CA ARG A 280 13.19 3.79 4.53
C ARG A 280 14.20 2.64 4.65
N GLU A 281 15.09 2.47 3.68
CA GLU A 281 16.15 1.45 3.74
C GLU A 281 17.11 1.70 4.90
N LYS A 282 17.58 2.95 5.07
CA LYS A 282 18.49 3.31 6.17
C LYS A 282 17.86 3.13 7.54
N VAL A 283 16.60 3.53 7.74
CA VAL A 283 15.92 3.40 9.03
C VAL A 283 15.57 1.95 9.37
N GLN A 284 15.47 1.07 8.38
CA GLN A 284 15.32 -0.38 8.58
C GLN A 284 16.60 -1.04 9.11
N ASP A 285 17.78 -0.42 8.97
CA ASP A 285 19.03 -0.92 9.55
C ASP A 285 18.97 -0.87 11.10
N PRO A 286 19.21 -1.99 11.81
CA PRO A 286 19.25 -2.03 13.27
C PRO A 286 20.22 -1.04 13.94
N GLN A 287 21.26 -0.59 13.23
CA GLN A 287 22.23 0.39 13.74
C GLN A 287 21.73 1.83 13.66
N HIS A 288 20.65 2.10 12.90
CA HIS A 288 20.13 3.45 12.74
C HIS A 288 19.47 3.94 14.04
N PRO A 289 19.72 5.19 14.47
CA PRO A 289 19.20 5.71 15.75
C PRO A 289 17.66 5.68 15.82
N LEU A 290 16.97 5.93 14.71
CA LEU A 290 15.50 5.89 14.64
C LEU A 290 14.91 4.49 14.36
N HIS A 291 15.74 3.44 14.26
CA HIS A 291 15.27 2.09 13.92
C HIS A 291 14.22 1.56 14.89
N LYS A 292 14.43 1.78 16.19
CA LYS A 292 13.49 1.32 17.24
C LYS A 292 12.13 2.03 17.15
N ALA A 293 12.14 3.32 16.82
CA ALA A 293 10.92 4.10 16.60
C ALA A 293 10.19 3.61 15.34
N TRP A 294 10.93 3.38 14.26
CA TRP A 294 10.38 2.82 13.02
C TRP A 294 9.75 1.43 13.24
N ALA A 295 10.45 0.53 13.91
CA ALA A 295 9.94 -0.81 14.24
C ALA A 295 8.69 -0.76 15.14
N GLU A 296 8.60 0.22 16.05
CA GLU A 296 7.41 0.42 16.89
C GLU A 296 6.21 0.92 16.08
N LEU A 297 6.40 1.89 15.18
CA LEU A 297 5.33 2.48 14.37
C LEU A 297 4.84 1.56 13.26
N THR A 298 5.70 0.70 12.72
CA THR A 298 5.35 -0.29 11.69
C THR A 298 4.76 -1.58 12.27
N LYS A 299 4.84 -1.77 13.59
CA LYS A 299 4.30 -2.97 14.24
C LYS A 299 2.78 -2.89 14.33
N PRO A 300 2.05 -3.90 13.82
CA PRO A 300 0.60 -3.90 13.87
C PRO A 300 0.08 -3.66 15.28
N ALA A 301 -0.89 -2.75 15.42
CA ALA A 301 -1.56 -2.46 16.68
C ALA A 301 -3.07 -2.56 16.57
N GLN A 302 -3.68 -2.92 17.70
CA GLN A 302 -5.12 -2.97 17.90
C GLN A 302 -5.49 -2.12 19.11
N GLN A 303 -6.79 -1.81 19.26
CA GLN A 303 -7.32 -1.09 20.40
C GLN A 303 -6.91 -1.78 21.73
N GLY A 304 -6.17 -1.06 22.58
CA GLY A 304 -5.60 -1.59 23.84
C GLY A 304 -4.11 -1.98 23.78
N SER A 305 -3.46 -1.83 22.62
CA SER A 305 -2.00 -1.98 22.51
C SER A 305 -1.28 -0.95 23.36
N ARG A 306 -0.22 -1.38 24.05
CA ARG A 306 0.63 -0.51 24.88
C ARG A 306 1.86 -0.05 24.12
N LYS A 307 2.39 1.12 24.52
CA LYS A 307 3.64 1.68 24.00
C LYS A 307 4.80 0.72 24.28
N GLY A 308 5.72 0.58 23.33
CA GLY A 308 6.96 -0.16 23.54
C GLY A 308 7.77 0.42 24.70
N TRP A 309 8.07 -0.42 25.70
CA TRP A 309 8.79 0.00 26.93
C TRP A 309 10.19 0.58 26.64
N PHE A 310 10.86 0.10 25.59
CA PHE A 310 12.24 0.45 25.26
C PHE A 310 12.36 1.50 24.14
N VAL A 311 11.24 2.13 23.75
CA VAL A 311 11.19 3.11 22.66
C VAL A 311 11.10 4.51 23.26
N LYS A 312 12.03 5.40 22.90
CA LYS A 312 12.02 6.78 23.41
C LYS A 312 10.98 7.59 22.67
N ARG A 313 10.21 8.40 23.41
CA ARG A 313 9.21 9.31 22.82
C ARG A 313 9.83 10.32 21.86
N ALA A 314 10.98 10.88 22.21
CA ALA A 314 11.70 11.84 21.37
C ALA A 314 11.99 11.28 19.98
N ASP A 315 12.51 10.05 19.90
CA ASP A 315 12.82 9.38 18.64
C ASP A 315 11.54 9.12 17.80
N VAL A 316 10.41 8.80 18.45
CA VAL A 316 9.12 8.60 17.76
C VAL A 316 8.56 9.91 17.22
N VAL A 317 8.59 10.99 18.01
CA VAL A 317 8.15 12.32 17.59
C VAL A 317 9.03 12.84 16.46
N GLN A 318 10.36 12.75 16.60
CA GLN A 318 11.30 13.13 15.55
C GLN A 318 11.06 12.37 14.25
N LEU A 319 10.78 11.07 14.33
CA LEU A 319 10.47 10.25 13.17
C LEU A 319 9.14 10.65 12.52
N LEU A 320 8.07 10.83 13.30
CA LEU A 320 6.75 11.22 12.79
C LEU A 320 6.77 12.61 12.15
N ASP A 321 7.34 13.62 12.82
CA ASP A 321 7.46 14.97 12.29
C ASP A 321 8.33 15.00 11.04
N GLY A 322 9.42 14.24 11.05
CA GLY A 322 10.32 14.11 9.92
C GLY A 322 9.68 13.49 8.69
N VAL A 323 8.91 12.43 8.89
CA VAL A 323 8.14 11.76 7.82
C VAL A 323 7.02 12.66 7.32
N ARG A 324 6.18 13.23 8.19
CA ARG A 324 5.07 14.12 7.79
C ARG A 324 5.53 15.33 6.98
N LYS A 325 6.68 15.90 7.35
CA LYS A 325 7.22 17.10 6.71
C LYS A 325 7.95 16.82 5.39
N ASN A 326 8.71 15.71 5.31
CA ASN A 326 9.62 15.48 4.19
C ASN A 326 9.22 14.32 3.28
N PHE A 327 8.49 13.34 3.80
CA PHE A 327 8.13 12.07 3.14
C PHE A 327 6.70 11.62 3.52
N PRO A 328 5.67 12.46 3.33
CA PRO A 328 4.31 12.17 3.80
C PRO A 328 3.77 10.83 3.26
N GLU A 329 4.25 10.37 2.11
CA GLU A 329 3.94 9.07 1.53
C GLU A 329 4.38 7.87 2.41
N LEU A 330 5.41 8.03 3.24
CA LEU A 330 5.90 6.96 4.11
C LEU A 330 5.01 6.77 5.35
N GLU A 331 4.18 7.75 5.71
CA GLU A 331 3.25 7.61 6.85
C GLU A 331 2.23 6.48 6.61
N HIS A 332 1.92 6.17 5.34
CA HIS A 332 1.06 5.05 4.97
C HIS A 332 1.62 3.67 5.36
N HIS A 333 2.93 3.58 5.62
CA HIS A 333 3.57 2.35 6.11
C HIS A 333 3.48 2.20 7.63
N PHE A 334 3.08 3.25 8.36
CA PHE A 334 2.88 3.18 9.79
C PHE A 334 1.49 2.64 10.12
N ASP A 335 1.41 1.87 11.21
CA ASP A 335 0.14 1.41 11.74
C ASP A 335 -0.60 2.62 12.36
N PRO A 336 -1.81 2.98 11.86
CA PRO A 336 -2.50 4.17 12.33
C PRO A 336 -2.83 4.15 13.83
N TRP A 337 -3.02 2.97 14.42
CA TRP A 337 -3.27 2.82 15.85
C TRP A 337 -2.01 3.06 16.68
N ARG A 338 -0.82 2.69 16.19
CA ARG A 338 0.45 3.06 16.81
C ARG A 338 0.67 4.56 16.77
N VAL A 339 0.48 5.19 15.62
CA VAL A 339 0.64 6.64 15.46
C VAL A 339 -0.26 7.39 16.45
N ALA A 340 -1.55 7.03 16.50
CA ALA A 340 -2.51 7.63 17.43
C ALA A 340 -2.17 7.40 18.92
N LEU A 341 -1.46 6.33 19.27
CA LEU A 341 -1.01 6.08 20.65
C LEU A 341 0.11 7.05 21.08
N TRP A 342 0.98 7.43 20.15
CA TRP A 342 2.10 8.31 20.38
C TRP A 342 1.76 9.80 20.21
N ASP A 343 0.74 10.14 19.41
CA ASP A 343 0.23 11.51 19.21
C ASP A 343 -0.56 12.07 20.42
N LYS A 344 -0.88 11.27 21.45
CA LYS A 344 -1.60 11.78 22.63
C LYS A 344 -0.74 12.75 23.47
N PRO A 345 -1.22 13.96 23.80
CA PRO A 345 -0.51 14.89 24.67
C PRO A 345 -0.35 14.32 26.09
N GLU A 346 0.76 14.66 26.73
CA GLU A 346 1.08 14.29 28.12
C GLU A 346 0.14 15.05 29.08
N GLY A 347 -1.06 14.51 29.30
CA GLY A 347 -2.04 15.11 30.20
C GLY A 347 -3.25 14.24 30.54
N ASP A 348 -3.60 13.27 29.68
CA ASP A 348 -4.86 12.52 29.83
C ASP A 348 -4.77 11.19 30.60
N ASP A 349 -3.59 10.80 31.09
CA ASP A 349 -3.43 9.61 31.95
C ASP A 349 -3.17 10.02 33.41
N VAL A 350 -4.18 10.60 34.06
CA VAL A 350 -4.27 10.61 35.53
C VAL A 350 -5.47 9.77 35.97
N GLY A 351 -5.24 8.46 36.02
CA GLY A 351 -6.18 7.46 36.51
C GLY A 351 -5.56 6.56 37.58
N THR A 352 -5.64 7.02 38.83
CA THR A 352 -5.74 6.22 40.07
C THR A 352 -4.61 5.25 40.49
N GLY A 353 -3.91 5.70 41.54
CA GLY A 353 -3.07 4.98 42.51
C GLY A 353 -3.23 3.47 42.69
N TRP A 354 -2.21 2.73 42.26
CA TRP A 354 -1.96 1.32 42.62
C TRP A 354 -0.70 1.13 43.49
N PHE A 355 0.26 2.07 43.50
CA PHE A 355 1.57 1.87 44.13
C PHE A 355 1.72 2.62 45.46
N SER A 356 1.32 1.99 46.57
CA SER A 356 1.81 2.39 47.90
C SER A 356 3.16 1.72 48.19
N LYS A 357 4.10 2.50 48.73
CA LYS A 357 5.53 2.17 48.91
C LYS A 357 5.82 0.87 49.68
N GLY A 358 4.85 0.33 50.42
CA GLY A 358 5.02 -0.90 51.21
C GLY A 358 5.14 -2.20 50.41
N ARG A 359 4.56 -2.29 49.20
CA ARG A 359 4.57 -3.54 48.40
C ARG A 359 5.77 -3.68 47.45
N LEU A 360 6.48 -2.59 47.16
CA LEU A 360 7.71 -2.59 46.36
C LEU A 360 8.87 -3.31 47.06
N TRP A 361 8.91 -3.25 48.40
CA TRP A 361 9.95 -3.93 49.19
C TRP A 361 9.78 -5.46 49.16
N LEU A 362 8.53 -5.94 49.17
CA LEU A 362 8.21 -7.36 49.08
C LEU A 362 8.50 -7.95 47.68
N PHE A 363 8.23 -7.18 46.62
CA PHE A 363 8.61 -7.56 45.25
C PHE A 363 10.12 -7.55 45.04
N GLY A 364 10.84 -6.57 45.61
CA GLY A 364 12.30 -6.52 45.58
C GLY A 364 12.95 -7.73 46.27
N ALA A 365 12.41 -8.17 47.41
CA ALA A 365 12.91 -9.36 48.11
C ALA A 365 12.71 -10.66 47.31
N ILE A 366 11.57 -10.80 46.62
CA ILE A 366 11.27 -11.97 45.77
C ILE A 366 12.18 -11.99 44.53
N ILE A 367 12.44 -10.83 43.92
CA ILE A 367 13.35 -10.70 42.77
C ILE A 367 14.80 -10.99 43.20
N LEU A 368 15.23 -10.54 44.38
CA LEU A 368 16.58 -10.81 44.89
C LEU A 368 16.82 -12.31 45.15
N ILE A 369 15.82 -13.02 45.67
CA ILE A 369 15.86 -14.49 45.87
C ILE A 369 15.91 -15.23 44.53
N GLN A 370 15.22 -14.73 43.49
CA GLN A 370 15.25 -15.30 42.13
C GLN A 370 16.60 -15.04 41.43
N ILE A 371 17.21 -13.86 41.62
CA ILE A 371 18.53 -13.53 41.07
C ILE A 371 19.63 -14.39 41.70
N LEU A 372 19.56 -14.65 43.01
CA LEU A 372 20.48 -15.57 43.69
C LEU A 372 20.33 -17.01 43.18
N ARG A 373 19.13 -17.46 42.79
CA ARG A 373 18.94 -18.75 42.13
C ARG A 373 19.56 -18.81 40.73
N PHE A 374 19.49 -17.72 39.97
CA PHE A 374 20.02 -17.64 38.62
C PHE A 374 21.56 -17.52 38.58
N ALA A 375 22.17 -16.95 39.62
CA ALA A 375 23.62 -16.79 39.72
C ALA A 375 24.40 -18.10 39.98
N PHE A 376 23.72 -19.18 40.39
CA PHE A 376 24.32 -20.51 40.66
C PHE A 376 23.92 -21.60 39.64
N ALA A 377 23.27 -21.24 38.54
CA ALA A 377 23.02 -22.18 37.44
C ALA A 377 24.18 -22.10 36.43
N ASP A 378 24.89 -23.22 36.23
CA ASP A 378 26.03 -23.33 35.31
C ASP A 378 25.70 -22.81 33.90
N ARG A 379 26.61 -21.99 33.35
CA ARG A 379 26.51 -21.36 32.03
C ARG A 379 26.56 -22.42 30.91
N ALA A 380 25.53 -22.44 30.06
CA ALA A 380 25.63 -22.94 28.69
C ALA A 380 25.89 -21.76 27.73
N PRO A 381 26.69 -21.94 26.65
CA PRO A 381 27.06 -20.87 25.76
C PRO A 381 25.98 -20.54 24.72
N ASP A 382 25.93 -19.27 24.34
CA ASP A 382 25.04 -18.70 23.32
C ASP A 382 25.23 -19.33 21.93
N THR A 383 24.13 -19.71 21.29
CA THR A 383 24.04 -19.90 19.83
C THR A 383 22.81 -19.17 19.28
N SER A 384 23.02 -17.97 18.76
CA SER A 384 22.06 -17.28 17.90
C SER A 384 22.26 -17.73 16.44
N ALA A 385 21.66 -18.85 16.07
CA ALA A 385 21.34 -19.17 14.69
C ALA A 385 19.85 -18.83 14.44
N PRO A 386 19.48 -18.25 13.29
CA PRO A 386 18.06 -18.15 12.93
C PRO A 386 17.45 -19.56 12.90
N PRO A 387 16.23 -19.76 13.42
CA PRO A 387 15.62 -21.08 13.40
C PRO A 387 15.53 -21.55 11.93
N PRO A 388 15.91 -22.81 11.63
CA PRO A 388 15.74 -23.33 10.29
C PRO A 388 14.28 -23.22 9.87
N PRO A 389 13.97 -23.04 8.56
CA PRO A 389 12.60 -23.13 8.09
C PRO A 389 12.05 -24.47 8.55
N VAL A 390 10.94 -24.44 9.29
CA VAL A 390 10.30 -25.66 9.79
C VAL A 390 9.74 -26.41 8.58
N THR A 391 10.54 -27.30 8.00
CA THR A 391 10.10 -28.23 6.98
C THR A 391 9.21 -29.25 7.68
N LEU A 392 7.90 -29.09 7.51
CA LEU A 392 6.94 -30.05 8.03
C LEU A 392 7.17 -31.40 7.35
N SER A 393 7.18 -32.47 8.15
CA SER A 393 7.13 -33.83 7.63
C SER A 393 5.79 -34.06 6.90
N ALA A 394 5.78 -35.03 5.98
CA ALA A 394 4.54 -35.43 5.31
C ALA A 394 3.44 -35.86 6.30
N ALA A 395 3.82 -36.44 7.44
CA ALA A 395 2.91 -36.81 8.51
C ALA A 395 2.29 -35.59 9.20
N GLU A 396 3.08 -34.55 9.50
CA GLU A 396 2.57 -33.30 10.08
C GLU A 396 1.65 -32.55 9.10
N ILE A 397 1.98 -32.53 7.80
CA ILE A 397 1.12 -31.95 6.76
C ILE A 397 -0.23 -32.69 6.70
N ALA A 398 -0.21 -34.03 6.73
CA ALA A 398 -1.42 -34.84 6.72
C ALA A 398 -2.26 -34.63 7.99
N GLN A 399 -1.62 -34.52 9.16
CA GLN A 399 -2.29 -34.22 10.42
C GLN A 399 -2.94 -32.83 10.39
N ASP A 400 -2.24 -31.82 9.89
CA ASP A 400 -2.77 -30.47 9.74
C ASP A 400 -3.97 -30.45 8.79
N GLY A 401 -3.88 -31.16 7.65
CA GLY A 401 -5.00 -31.34 6.73
C GLY A 401 -6.24 -31.95 7.40
N LYS A 402 -6.04 -32.95 8.27
CA LYS A 402 -7.14 -33.57 9.04
C LYS A 402 -7.76 -32.59 10.03
N ILE A 403 -6.94 -31.89 10.83
CA ILE A 403 -7.43 -30.91 11.83
C ILE A 403 -8.21 -29.78 11.14
N ILE A 404 -7.72 -29.31 9.99
CA ILE A 404 -8.42 -28.30 9.18
C ILE A 404 -9.74 -28.89 8.65
N GLY A 405 -9.73 -30.11 8.12
CA GLY A 405 -10.93 -30.81 7.66
C GLY A 405 -12.00 -30.96 8.74
N ASP A 406 -11.60 -31.36 9.95
CA ASP A 406 -12.51 -31.49 11.09
C ASP A 406 -13.14 -30.12 11.49
N ALA A 407 -12.37 -29.04 11.38
CA ALA A 407 -12.87 -27.68 11.61
C ALA A 407 -13.88 -27.24 10.54
N ILE A 408 -13.60 -27.53 9.26
CA ILE A 408 -14.49 -27.25 8.14
C ILE A 408 -15.80 -28.04 8.30
N ALA A 409 -15.70 -29.34 8.62
CA ALA A 409 -16.85 -30.20 8.82
C ALA A 409 -17.73 -29.74 9.98
N ALA A 410 -17.14 -29.20 11.05
CA ALA A 410 -17.91 -28.63 12.16
C ALA A 410 -18.74 -27.40 11.74
N ILE A 411 -18.15 -26.51 10.93
CA ILE A 411 -18.74 -25.22 10.53
C ILE A 411 -19.75 -25.40 9.39
N PHE A 412 -19.35 -26.08 8.31
CA PHE A 412 -20.12 -26.17 7.06
C PHE A 412 -20.83 -27.53 6.90
N GLY A 413 -20.43 -28.55 7.67
CA GLY A 413 -20.93 -29.91 7.53
C GLY A 413 -19.94 -30.81 6.78
N PRO A 414 -20.14 -32.14 6.84
CA PRO A 414 -19.18 -33.13 6.34
C PRO A 414 -19.01 -33.12 4.82
N GLU A 415 -19.95 -32.53 4.07
CA GLU A 415 -19.93 -32.46 2.61
C GLU A 415 -18.85 -31.50 2.07
N ILE A 416 -18.45 -30.50 2.87
CA ILE A 416 -17.45 -29.51 2.46
C ILE A 416 -16.07 -29.98 2.92
N THR A 417 -15.21 -30.29 1.94
CA THR A 417 -13.81 -30.67 2.18
C THR A 417 -12.89 -29.45 2.09
N LEU A 418 -11.64 -29.59 2.54
CA LEU A 418 -10.62 -28.55 2.35
C LEU A 418 -10.39 -28.23 0.86
N GLU A 419 -10.43 -29.24 -0.01
CA GLU A 419 -10.30 -29.04 -1.46
C GLU A 419 -11.52 -28.31 -2.04
N GLY A 420 -12.73 -28.70 -1.62
CA GLY A 420 -13.96 -28.00 -1.99
C GLY A 420 -13.94 -26.53 -1.55
N LEU A 421 -13.48 -26.26 -0.33
CA LEU A 421 -13.35 -24.90 0.19
C LEU A 421 -12.29 -24.09 -0.59
N LYS A 422 -11.16 -24.69 -0.97
CA LYS A 422 -10.15 -24.04 -1.83
C LYS A 422 -10.69 -23.67 -3.20
N SER A 423 -11.55 -24.52 -3.76
CA SER A 423 -12.19 -24.28 -5.06
C SER A 423 -13.22 -23.15 -5.00
N LEU A 424 -14.08 -23.17 -3.98
CA LEU A 424 -15.15 -22.18 -3.82
C LEU A 424 -14.63 -20.81 -3.34
N GLN A 425 -13.80 -20.81 -2.29
CA GLN A 425 -13.31 -19.58 -1.65
C GLN A 425 -11.85 -19.75 -1.17
N PRO A 426 -10.87 -19.56 -2.07
CA PRO A 426 -9.46 -19.84 -1.79
C PRO A 426 -8.91 -19.02 -0.62
N ASP A 427 -9.34 -17.75 -0.46
CA ASP A 427 -8.93 -16.89 0.64
C ASP A 427 -9.36 -17.42 2.01
N LEU A 428 -10.56 -18.00 2.09
CA LEU A 428 -11.06 -18.59 3.33
C LEU A 428 -10.29 -19.87 3.67
N ALA A 429 -9.98 -20.70 2.67
CA ALA A 429 -9.14 -21.88 2.86
C ALA A 429 -7.69 -21.53 3.28
N ALA A 430 -7.13 -20.47 2.69
CA ALA A 430 -5.82 -19.95 3.06
C ALA A 430 -5.83 -19.44 4.51
N LEU A 431 -6.89 -18.73 4.93
CA LEU A 431 -7.04 -18.25 6.31
C LEU A 431 -7.06 -19.40 7.33
N PHE A 432 -7.75 -20.51 7.04
CA PHE A 432 -7.79 -21.69 7.90
C PHE A 432 -6.38 -22.31 8.02
N SER A 433 -5.70 -22.47 6.88
CA SER A 433 -4.34 -23.03 6.82
C SER A 433 -3.32 -22.15 7.58
N ALA A 434 -3.41 -20.82 7.44
CA ALA A 434 -2.56 -19.87 8.16
C ALA A 434 -2.82 -19.93 9.67
N ASN A 435 -4.08 -19.98 10.11
CA ASN A 435 -4.42 -20.10 11.53
C ASN A 435 -4.01 -21.45 12.13
N ARG A 436 -3.99 -22.54 11.34
CA ARG A 436 -3.46 -23.83 11.78
C ARG A 436 -1.96 -23.75 12.04
N THR A 437 -1.23 -23.06 11.17
CA THR A 437 0.22 -22.82 11.31
C THR A 437 0.52 -22.04 12.59
N ILE A 438 -0.25 -20.98 12.87
CA ILE A 438 -0.13 -20.19 14.11
C ILE A 438 -0.50 -21.04 15.33
N ALA A 439 -1.58 -21.82 15.25
CA ALA A 439 -1.98 -22.70 16.36
C ALA A 439 -0.88 -23.72 16.70
N ARG A 440 -0.14 -24.21 15.69
CA ARG A 440 1.00 -25.10 15.89
C ARG A 440 2.18 -24.37 16.55
N SER A 441 2.55 -23.18 16.08
CA SER A 441 3.69 -22.43 16.63
C SER A 441 3.48 -22.07 18.10
N ASP A 442 2.24 -21.72 18.47
CA ASP A 442 1.91 -21.21 19.80
C ASP A 442 1.43 -22.32 20.73
N GLY A 443 1.48 -23.59 20.30
CA GLY A 443 1.07 -24.76 21.09
C GLY A 443 -0.43 -24.81 21.43
N SER A 444 -1.27 -24.15 20.63
CA SER A 444 -2.72 -24.16 20.83
C SER A 444 -3.31 -25.53 20.55
N ASP A 445 -4.21 -25.98 21.43
CA ASP A 445 -4.94 -27.23 21.25
C ASP A 445 -5.90 -27.17 20.05
N GLU A 446 -6.27 -28.35 19.52
CA GLU A 446 -7.16 -28.45 18.35
C GLU A 446 -8.53 -27.80 18.57
N ALA A 447 -9.06 -27.85 19.80
CA ALA A 447 -10.35 -27.26 20.12
C ALA A 447 -10.28 -25.72 20.14
N ALA A 448 -9.16 -25.13 20.58
CA ALA A 448 -8.90 -23.71 20.52
C ALA A 448 -8.75 -23.22 19.08
N TYR A 449 -8.04 -23.98 18.23
CA TYR A 449 -7.98 -23.72 16.79
C TYR A 449 -9.39 -23.76 16.16
N ARG A 450 -10.16 -24.82 16.40
CA ARG A 450 -11.54 -24.97 15.87
C ARG A 450 -12.44 -23.81 16.31
N ALA A 451 -12.41 -23.43 17.58
CA ALA A 451 -13.18 -22.28 18.08
C ALA A 451 -12.78 -20.97 17.39
N LYS A 452 -11.46 -20.74 17.21
CA LYS A 452 -10.95 -19.54 16.55
C LYS A 452 -11.41 -19.43 15.11
N VAL A 453 -11.31 -20.50 14.31
CA VAL A 453 -11.76 -20.44 12.90
C VAL A 453 -13.27 -20.37 12.76
N HIS A 454 -14.02 -20.93 13.71
CA HIS A 454 -15.48 -20.77 13.75
C HIS A 454 -15.86 -19.30 14.02
N ASP A 455 -15.20 -18.64 14.98
CA ASP A 455 -15.42 -17.21 15.25
C ASP A 455 -15.02 -16.33 14.05
N LEU A 456 -13.98 -16.70 13.29
CA LEU A 456 -13.63 -16.00 12.05
C LEU A 456 -14.73 -16.10 10.98
N VAL A 457 -15.38 -17.26 10.84
CA VAL A 457 -16.52 -17.41 9.92
C VAL A 457 -17.70 -16.57 10.39
N ARG A 458 -18.02 -16.56 11.69
CA ARG A 458 -19.06 -15.68 12.27
C ARG A 458 -18.80 -14.21 11.99
N GLU A 459 -17.55 -13.78 12.14
CA GLU A 459 -17.15 -12.40 11.86
C GLU A 459 -17.36 -12.06 10.39
N ARG A 460 -16.94 -12.92 9.45
CA ARG A 460 -17.16 -12.71 8.02
C ARG A 460 -18.64 -12.67 7.67
N MET A 461 -19.44 -13.60 8.20
CA MET A 461 -20.90 -13.61 8.01
C MET A 461 -21.53 -12.28 8.43
N TYR A 462 -21.11 -11.75 9.58
CA TYR A 462 -21.61 -10.48 10.09
C TYR A 462 -21.17 -9.29 9.25
N MET A 463 -19.88 -9.19 8.91
CA MET A 463 -19.36 -8.08 8.12
C MET A 463 -20.00 -8.05 6.73
N THR A 464 -20.14 -9.20 6.05
CA THR A 464 -20.83 -9.25 4.75
C THR A 464 -22.29 -8.84 4.88
N ALA A 465 -22.99 -9.27 5.94
CA ALA A 465 -24.38 -8.92 6.15
C ALA A 465 -24.60 -7.42 6.41
N LEU A 466 -23.63 -6.73 7.00
CA LEU A 466 -23.68 -5.27 7.16
C LEU A 466 -23.53 -4.52 5.82
N VAL A 467 -22.80 -5.08 4.85
CA VAL A 467 -22.63 -4.52 3.51
C VAL A 467 -23.85 -4.79 2.64
N GLU A 468 -24.26 -6.06 2.55
CA GLU A 468 -25.37 -6.52 1.70
C GLU A 468 -26.75 -6.07 2.22
N LYS A 469 -26.87 -5.90 3.54
CA LYS A 469 -28.09 -5.48 4.24
C LYS A 469 -29.28 -6.41 3.96
N GLY A 470 -30.51 -5.89 4.02
CA GLY A 470 -31.71 -6.62 3.63
C GLY A 470 -31.99 -7.92 4.43
N PRO A 471 -32.49 -8.98 3.77
CA PRO A 471 -32.81 -10.25 4.42
C PRO A 471 -31.60 -10.93 5.07
N LEU A 472 -30.41 -10.80 4.48
CA LEU A 472 -29.19 -11.40 5.02
C LEU A 472 -28.83 -10.79 6.37
N LEU A 473 -28.91 -9.46 6.50
CA LEU A 473 -28.72 -8.77 7.77
C LEU A 473 -29.71 -9.24 8.83
N ALA A 474 -30.98 -9.40 8.47
CA ALA A 474 -31.98 -9.90 9.40
C ALA A 474 -31.70 -11.35 9.87
N ASP A 475 -31.24 -12.22 8.98
CA ASP A 475 -30.90 -13.61 9.31
C ASP A 475 -29.66 -13.69 10.22
N VAL A 476 -28.59 -12.94 9.90
CA VAL A 476 -27.39 -12.91 10.73
C VAL A 476 -27.66 -12.28 12.09
N GLN A 477 -28.47 -11.22 12.16
CA GLN A 477 -28.82 -10.61 13.44
C GLN A 477 -29.66 -11.52 14.33
N ARG A 478 -30.55 -12.34 13.73
CA ARG A 478 -31.29 -13.37 14.47
C ARG A 478 -30.34 -14.41 15.06
N LEU A 479 -29.38 -14.90 14.27
CA LEU A 479 -28.36 -15.82 14.75
C LEU A 479 -27.51 -15.19 15.88
N ARG A 480 -27.09 -13.93 15.73
CA ARG A 480 -26.35 -13.20 16.78
C ARG A 480 -27.14 -13.10 18.07
N ALA A 481 -28.44 -12.77 18.01
CA ALA A 481 -29.29 -12.73 19.20
C ALA A 481 -29.36 -14.11 19.90
N ASP A 482 -29.46 -15.20 19.14
CA ASP A 482 -29.44 -16.57 19.70
C ASP A 482 -28.11 -16.91 20.37
N LEU A 483 -26.98 -16.55 19.76
CA LEU A 483 -25.66 -16.71 20.34
C LEU A 483 -25.46 -15.84 21.59
N TYR A 484 -25.98 -14.61 21.61
CA TYR A 484 -25.98 -13.75 22.79
C TYR A 484 -26.81 -14.34 23.94
N ARG A 485 -27.95 -14.96 23.65
CA ARG A 485 -28.73 -15.70 24.66
C ARG A 485 -27.95 -16.89 25.21
N ALA A 486 -27.24 -17.63 24.36
CA ALA A 486 -26.38 -18.72 24.81
C ALA A 486 -25.26 -18.20 25.72
N ALA A 487 -24.56 -17.13 25.31
CA ALA A 487 -23.52 -16.51 26.11
C ALA A 487 -24.04 -15.94 27.45
N ARG A 488 -25.23 -15.32 27.44
CA ARG A 488 -25.89 -14.80 28.66
C ARG A 488 -26.20 -15.90 29.67
N LYS A 489 -26.52 -17.12 29.23
CA LYS A 489 -26.72 -18.27 30.13
C LYS A 489 -25.44 -18.68 30.85
N ALA A 490 -24.26 -18.51 30.23
CA ALA A 490 -22.97 -18.71 30.89
C ALA A 490 -22.62 -17.54 31.83
N GLY A 491 -23.02 -16.32 31.46
CA GLY A 491 -23.01 -15.17 32.34
C GLY A 491 -23.06 -13.84 31.58
N ALA A 492 -23.39 -12.77 32.29
CA ALA A 492 -23.49 -11.42 31.71
C ALA A 492 -22.15 -10.93 31.15
N ALA A 493 -21.04 -11.23 31.83
CA ALA A 493 -19.70 -10.88 31.39
C ALA A 493 -19.32 -11.61 30.10
N GLN A 494 -19.68 -12.89 29.96
CA GLN A 494 -19.43 -13.70 28.75
C GLN A 494 -20.24 -13.16 27.56
N CYS A 495 -21.49 -12.77 27.78
CA CYS A 495 -22.30 -12.10 26.76
C CYS A 495 -21.65 -10.80 26.29
N MET A 496 -21.23 -9.93 27.21
CA MET A 496 -20.60 -8.66 26.84
C MET A 496 -19.22 -8.82 26.23
N ALA A 497 -18.43 -9.82 26.67
CA ALA A 497 -17.19 -10.18 26.03
C ALA A 497 -17.43 -10.60 24.57
N PHE A 498 -18.48 -11.40 24.32
CA PHE A 498 -18.84 -11.81 22.96
C PHE A 498 -19.33 -10.62 22.12
N ILE A 499 -20.15 -9.71 22.67
CA ILE A 499 -20.58 -8.48 21.97
C ILE A 499 -19.37 -7.63 21.55
N ARG A 500 -18.40 -7.41 22.46
CA ARG A 500 -17.26 -6.51 22.21
C ARG A 500 -16.18 -7.14 21.34
N THR A 501 -15.88 -8.42 21.54
CA THR A 501 -14.74 -9.09 20.89
C THR A 501 -15.15 -9.95 19.70
N ARG A 502 -16.44 -10.26 19.55
CA ARG A 502 -16.99 -11.20 18.56
C ARG A 502 -16.43 -12.62 18.69
N ARG A 503 -15.81 -12.95 19.83
CA ARG A 503 -15.29 -14.28 20.15
C ARG A 503 -16.13 -14.92 21.24
N LEU A 504 -16.55 -16.16 21.00
CA LEU A 504 -17.39 -16.88 21.95
C LEU A 504 -16.50 -17.56 23.00
N ASP A 505 -16.79 -17.31 24.28
CA ASP A 505 -16.04 -17.93 25.37
C ASP A 505 -16.21 -19.47 25.34
N ARG A 506 -15.14 -20.22 25.63
CA ARG A 506 -15.13 -21.69 25.60
C ARG A 506 -16.12 -22.32 26.58
N GLN A 507 -16.54 -21.60 27.62
CA GLN A 507 -17.53 -22.05 28.60
C GLN A 507 -18.98 -21.95 28.08
N VAL A 508 -19.21 -21.24 26.97
CA VAL A 508 -20.55 -21.05 26.42
C VAL A 508 -20.98 -22.31 25.67
N VAL A 509 -22.05 -22.94 26.15
CA VAL A 509 -22.70 -24.05 25.46
C VAL A 509 -23.78 -23.50 24.52
N VAL A 510 -23.53 -23.61 23.22
CA VAL A 510 -24.50 -23.20 22.19
C VAL A 510 -25.48 -24.34 21.92
N PRO A 511 -26.81 -24.09 21.94
CA PRO A 511 -27.80 -25.12 21.64
C PRO A 511 -27.68 -25.66 20.22
N ASP A 512 -27.92 -26.97 20.02
CA ASP A 512 -27.79 -27.64 18.71
C ASP A 512 -28.68 -27.02 17.61
N ALA A 513 -29.85 -26.51 17.99
CA ALA A 513 -30.73 -25.81 17.07
C ALA A 513 -30.08 -24.53 16.51
N VAL A 514 -29.33 -23.81 17.34
CA VAL A 514 -28.62 -22.58 16.94
C VAL A 514 -27.41 -22.95 16.07
N LEU A 515 -26.65 -23.98 16.43
CA LEU A 515 -25.54 -24.48 15.61
C LEU A 515 -26.01 -24.98 14.24
N SER A 516 -27.17 -25.60 14.18
CA SER A 516 -27.77 -26.07 12.91
C SER A 516 -28.21 -24.91 12.02
N ALA A 517 -28.82 -23.87 12.62
CA ALA A 517 -29.20 -22.65 11.92
C ALA A 517 -27.95 -21.88 11.42
N GLU A 518 -26.92 -21.78 12.25
CA GLU A 518 -25.62 -21.21 11.92
C GLU A 518 -24.98 -21.90 10.73
N ARG A 519 -24.86 -23.24 10.77
CA ARG A 519 -24.31 -24.04 9.68
C ARG A 519 -25.08 -23.81 8.38
N LYS A 520 -26.41 -23.86 8.43
CA LYS A 520 -27.26 -23.65 7.25
C LYS A 520 -27.02 -22.27 6.63
N LEU A 521 -26.88 -21.24 7.47
CA LEU A 521 -26.59 -19.88 7.02
C LEU A 521 -25.16 -19.77 6.44
N ALA A 522 -24.18 -20.37 7.10
CA ALA A 522 -22.79 -20.39 6.65
C ALA A 522 -22.63 -21.09 5.30
N VAL A 523 -23.29 -22.24 5.08
CA VAL A 523 -23.30 -22.94 3.79
C VAL A 523 -23.95 -22.08 2.70
N ARG A 524 -25.10 -21.48 2.99
CA ARG A 524 -25.77 -20.57 2.03
C ARG A 524 -24.86 -19.42 1.61
N MET A 525 -24.13 -18.82 2.56
CA MET A 525 -23.16 -17.75 2.26
C MET A 525 -21.90 -18.27 1.58
N LEU A 526 -21.47 -19.50 1.86
CA LEU A 526 -20.36 -20.15 1.17
C LEU A 526 -20.68 -20.33 -0.32
N ASP A 527 -21.85 -20.91 -0.63
CA ASP A 527 -22.32 -21.13 -2.01
C ASP A 527 -22.51 -19.82 -2.79
N ALA A 528 -22.94 -18.77 -2.09
CA ALA A 528 -23.10 -17.43 -2.66
C ALA A 528 -21.76 -16.65 -2.78
N HIS A 529 -20.62 -17.25 -2.43
CA HIS A 529 -19.30 -16.59 -2.44
C HIS A 529 -19.21 -15.35 -1.52
N GLN A 530 -19.98 -15.34 -0.44
CA GLN A 530 -20.16 -14.21 0.49
C GLN A 530 -19.29 -14.27 1.75
N LEU A 531 -18.34 -15.19 1.84
CA LEU A 531 -17.45 -15.36 3.00
C LEU A 531 -16.00 -14.93 2.69
N GLY A 532 -15.85 -13.98 1.76
CA GLY A 532 -14.57 -13.38 1.40
C GLY A 532 -13.97 -12.48 2.51
N PRO A 533 -12.84 -11.81 2.23
CA PRO A 533 -12.25 -10.85 3.16
C PRO A 533 -13.27 -9.78 3.60
N PRO A 534 -13.36 -9.45 4.91
CA PRO A 534 -14.33 -8.49 5.39
C PRO A 534 -14.03 -7.09 4.84
N GLN A 535 -15.04 -6.43 4.27
CA GLN A 535 -14.93 -5.04 3.85
C GLN A 535 -14.88 -4.09 5.05
N ARG A 536 -14.21 -2.95 4.89
CA ARG A 536 -14.15 -1.92 5.95
C ARG A 536 -15.47 -1.15 5.98
N ILE A 537 -16.11 -1.13 7.15
CA ILE A 537 -17.37 -0.41 7.37
C ILE A 537 -17.12 0.70 8.39
N ALA A 538 -17.49 1.93 8.04
CA ALA A 538 -17.37 3.07 8.93
C ALA A 538 -18.30 2.91 10.15
N PRO A 539 -17.89 3.40 11.34
CA PRO A 539 -18.77 3.38 12.50
C PRO A 539 -20.03 4.20 12.23
N GLY A 540 -21.19 3.60 12.49
CA GLY A 540 -22.50 4.21 12.25
C GLY A 540 -23.26 4.50 13.53
N ASN A 541 -24.24 5.39 13.43
CA ASN A 541 -25.20 5.70 14.48
C ASN A 541 -26.63 5.63 13.90
N ALA A 542 -27.57 5.10 14.67
CA ALA A 542 -28.97 4.97 14.27
C ALA A 542 -29.90 5.61 15.31
N LYS A 543 -30.96 6.26 14.83
CA LYS A 543 -32.03 6.77 15.70
C LYS A 543 -33.02 5.65 15.96
N VAL A 544 -33.23 5.32 17.24
CA VAL A 544 -34.20 4.30 17.65
C VAL A 544 -35.53 4.97 17.99
N PRO A 545 -36.64 4.60 17.32
CA PRO A 545 -37.97 5.12 17.63
C PRO A 545 -38.39 4.89 19.09
N GLY A 546 -39.12 5.84 19.68
CA GLY A 546 -39.58 5.74 21.08
C GLY A 546 -40.42 4.50 21.37
N GLU A 547 -41.32 4.13 20.45
CA GLU A 547 -42.13 2.90 20.53
C GLU A 547 -41.26 1.63 20.63
N LEU A 548 -40.09 1.64 19.97
CA LEU A 548 -39.16 0.52 20.00
C LEU A 548 -38.43 0.46 21.35
N VAL A 549 -38.09 1.61 21.93
CA VAL A 549 -37.56 1.70 23.30
C VAL A 549 -38.58 1.18 24.33
N GLU A 550 -39.86 1.55 24.21
CA GLU A 550 -40.93 1.04 25.07
C GLU A 550 -41.10 -0.49 24.97
N LYS A 551 -40.96 -1.03 23.76
CA LYS A 551 -40.97 -2.48 23.54
C LYS A 551 -39.78 -3.16 24.22
N VAL A 552 -38.58 -2.57 24.14
CA VAL A 552 -37.38 -3.07 24.84
C VAL A 552 -37.54 -3.03 26.36
N ILE A 553 -38.11 -1.95 26.90
CA ILE A 553 -38.43 -1.83 28.33
C ILE A 553 -39.38 -2.97 28.75
N THR A 554 -40.43 -3.20 27.97
CA THR A 554 -41.41 -4.25 28.24
C THR A 554 -40.80 -5.65 28.19
N LEU A 555 -39.94 -5.92 27.20
CA LEU A 555 -39.29 -7.23 27.01
C LEU A 555 -38.24 -7.52 28.09
N THR A 556 -37.54 -6.50 28.58
CA THR A 556 -36.44 -6.68 29.54
C THR A 556 -36.87 -6.50 31.00
N GLY A 557 -37.95 -5.76 31.26
CA GLY A 557 -38.35 -5.34 32.60
C GLY A 557 -37.40 -4.29 33.22
N ILE A 558 -36.49 -3.71 32.44
CA ILE A 558 -35.51 -2.73 32.91
C ILE A 558 -36.12 -1.32 32.82
N PRO A 559 -35.97 -0.46 33.86
CA PRO A 559 -36.45 0.92 33.82
C PRO A 559 -35.86 1.74 32.66
N ASP A 560 -36.65 2.68 32.12
CA ASP A 560 -36.28 3.51 30.94
C ASP A 560 -34.87 4.13 31.04
N GLU A 561 -34.53 4.73 32.19
CA GLU A 561 -33.22 5.35 32.40
C GLU A 561 -32.06 4.36 32.21
N ARG A 562 -32.22 3.12 32.71
CA ARG A 562 -31.21 2.06 32.57
C ARG A 562 -31.16 1.50 31.16
N VAL A 563 -32.30 1.39 30.48
CA VAL A 563 -32.36 1.01 29.05
C VAL A 563 -31.60 2.03 28.20
N ARG A 564 -31.85 3.33 28.40
CA ARG A 564 -31.14 4.39 27.68
C ARG A 564 -29.64 4.41 27.98
N LYS A 565 -29.23 4.15 29.23
CA LYS A 565 -27.80 4.00 29.57
C LYS A 565 -27.18 2.81 28.83
N ALA A 566 -27.85 1.66 28.84
CA ALA A 566 -27.40 0.44 28.17
C ALA A 566 -27.26 0.62 26.65
N MET A 567 -28.21 1.29 25.99
CA MET A 567 -28.13 1.62 24.56
C MET A 567 -26.95 2.55 24.21
N ASN A 568 -26.46 3.33 25.18
CA ASN A 568 -25.27 4.18 25.02
C ASN A 568 -23.97 3.49 25.51
N GLY A 569 -23.98 2.17 25.70
CA GLY A 569 -22.81 1.40 26.16
C GLY A 569 -22.45 1.64 27.64
N LYS A 570 -23.37 2.16 28.45
CA LYS A 570 -23.18 2.45 29.88
C LYS A 570 -24.02 1.52 30.75
N GLY A 571 -23.66 1.38 32.02
CA GLY A 571 -24.39 0.55 32.99
C GLY A 571 -23.81 -0.86 33.12
N SER A 572 -24.54 -1.76 33.78
CA SER A 572 -24.05 -3.11 34.07
C SER A 572 -23.98 -3.98 32.82
N ASP A 573 -23.05 -4.95 32.79
CA ASP A 573 -22.95 -5.91 31.68
C ASP A 573 -24.27 -6.72 31.50
N ALA A 574 -25.00 -6.96 32.59
CA ALA A 574 -26.29 -7.65 32.55
C ALA A 574 -27.35 -6.82 31.81
N ASP A 575 -27.41 -5.51 32.06
CA ASP A 575 -28.34 -4.61 31.37
C ASP A 575 -27.97 -4.46 29.90
N GLN A 576 -26.69 -4.19 29.61
CA GLN A 576 -26.20 -4.01 28.25
C GLN A 576 -26.49 -5.23 27.39
N CYS A 577 -26.21 -6.44 27.89
CA CYS A 577 -26.50 -7.68 27.18
C CYS A 577 -28.02 -7.87 26.97
N ALA A 578 -28.83 -7.72 28.03
CA ALA A 578 -30.27 -7.91 27.95
C ALA A 578 -30.95 -6.91 26.98
N VAL A 579 -30.53 -5.65 27.03
CA VAL A 579 -31.03 -4.58 26.16
C VAL A 579 -30.59 -4.81 24.71
N THR A 580 -29.35 -5.23 24.46
CA THR A 580 -28.87 -5.53 23.10
C THR A 580 -29.68 -6.65 22.46
N ILE A 581 -29.91 -7.76 23.17
CA ILE A 581 -30.74 -8.88 22.69
C ILE A 581 -32.17 -8.41 22.39
N ALA A 582 -32.79 -7.71 23.33
CA ALA A 582 -34.16 -7.24 23.18
C ALA A 582 -34.31 -6.20 22.06
N LEU A 583 -33.29 -5.37 21.84
CA LEU A 583 -33.27 -4.37 20.78
C LEU A 583 -33.17 -5.04 19.41
N ILE A 584 -32.33 -6.07 19.25
CA ILE A 584 -32.29 -6.88 18.01
C ILE A 584 -33.66 -7.51 17.75
N ASP A 585 -34.26 -8.17 18.75
CA ASP A 585 -35.57 -8.83 18.61
C ASP A 585 -36.70 -7.85 18.24
N ALA A 586 -36.76 -6.72 18.95
CA ALA A 586 -37.74 -5.68 18.69
C ALA A 586 -37.60 -5.12 17.27
N THR A 587 -36.36 -4.92 16.81
CA THR A 587 -36.05 -4.39 15.48
C THR A 587 -36.33 -5.41 14.37
N LEU A 588 -36.06 -6.69 14.58
CA LEU A 588 -36.40 -7.74 13.61
C LEU A 588 -37.91 -7.84 13.35
N GLY A 589 -38.74 -7.50 14.35
CA GLY A 589 -40.19 -7.38 14.21
C GLY A 589 -40.70 -6.00 13.77
N TRP A 590 -39.82 -5.01 13.60
CA TRP A 590 -40.18 -3.64 13.21
C TRP A 590 -40.49 -3.55 11.70
N LYS A 591 -41.48 -2.74 11.34
CA LYS A 591 -41.88 -2.50 9.95
C LYS A 591 -41.53 -1.09 9.44
N GLY A 592 -40.96 -0.22 10.28
CA GLY A 592 -40.55 1.12 9.88
C GLY A 592 -39.25 1.14 9.08
N LYS A 593 -38.98 2.27 8.43
CA LYS A 593 -37.81 2.47 7.54
C LYS A 593 -36.48 2.46 8.30
N GLU A 594 -36.51 2.69 9.61
CA GLU A 594 -35.35 2.71 10.51
C GLU A 594 -34.80 1.31 10.78
N ARG A 595 -35.55 0.25 10.47
CA ARG A 595 -35.20 -1.14 10.77
C ARG A 595 -33.78 -1.50 10.34
N GLU A 596 -33.45 -1.23 9.07
CA GLU A 596 -32.15 -1.61 8.51
C GLU A 596 -31.02 -0.81 9.19
N GLY A 597 -31.19 0.50 9.33
CA GLY A 597 -30.19 1.36 9.99
C GLY A 597 -29.92 0.96 11.44
N ILE A 598 -30.96 0.57 12.19
CA ILE A 598 -30.80 0.08 13.56
C ILE A 598 -30.05 -1.26 13.56
N LEU A 599 -30.44 -2.22 12.70
CA LEU A 599 -29.72 -3.50 12.60
C LEU A 599 -28.27 -3.34 12.11
N SER A 600 -27.92 -2.27 11.40
CA SER A 600 -26.54 -2.04 10.96
C SER A 600 -25.60 -1.53 12.07
N VAL A 601 -26.12 -1.10 13.22
CA VAL A 601 -25.30 -0.52 14.31
C VAL A 601 -25.30 -1.36 15.61
N LEU A 602 -26.09 -2.43 15.65
CA LEU A 602 -26.13 -3.43 16.73
C LEU A 602 -25.22 -4.60 16.39
#